data_AF-A0A0A1T1T5-F1
#
_entry.id   AF-A0A0A1T1T5-F1
#
_cell.length_a   1.000
_cell.length_b   1.000
_cell.length_c   1.000
_cell.angle_alpha   90.00
_cell.angle_beta   90.00
_cell.angle_gamma   90.00
#
_symmetry.space_group_name_H-M   'P 1'
#
loop_
_entity.id
_entity.type
_entity.pdbx_description
1 polymer ?
#
loop_
_entity_poly.entity_id
_entity_poly.type
_entity_poly.pdbx_seq_one_letter_code
_entity_poly.pdbx_strand_id
1 'polypeptide(L)'
;MLLAAPPLIPENVALPLEQVNTMKDVQLLLGILPKILANAVPDDHWSIRASMRTTTAMYIAVLPSRAGENVALDAAIQCLAGTARSYYTKAILLRSNEREALEDPRVMLRHHSNSLNCLRQAIHDPVQAVAVETLCATALLSCFESFFSDGTDENQLHHQNGIEELMKHRQTHRFTTSFDLDLVEGQAGYIVRSHFDSILRKGDQKNNKTD
;
A
#
# COMPACT_ATOMS: atom_id res chain seq x y z
N MET A 1 28.57 -8.09 -51.84
CA MET A 1 27.66 -7.21 -51.08
C MET A 1 27.44 -7.83 -49.71
N LEU A 2 28.13 -7.36 -48.67
CA LEU A 2 27.81 -7.72 -47.28
C LEU A 2 26.73 -6.76 -46.78
N LEU A 3 25.58 -7.29 -46.38
CA LEU A 3 24.57 -6.57 -45.59
C LEU A 3 25.11 -6.43 -44.16
N ALA A 4 25.34 -5.19 -43.72
CA ALA A 4 25.67 -4.90 -42.33
C ALA A 4 24.43 -5.18 -41.45
N ALA A 5 24.61 -6.01 -40.41
CA ALA A 5 23.57 -6.25 -39.41
C ALA A 5 23.32 -4.97 -38.58
N PRO A 6 22.07 -4.66 -38.20
CA PRO A 6 21.79 -3.50 -37.36
C PRO A 6 22.39 -3.69 -35.96
N PRO A 7 22.82 -2.61 -35.29
CA PRO A 7 23.41 -2.69 -33.96
C PRO A 7 22.40 -3.25 -32.94
N LEU A 8 22.81 -4.28 -32.20
CA LEU A 8 22.03 -5.03 -31.22
C LEU A 8 22.01 -4.40 -29.81
N ILE A 9 22.29 -3.11 -29.68
CA ILE A 9 22.29 -2.45 -28.37
C ILE A 9 21.35 -1.26 -28.46
N PRO A 10 20.20 -1.28 -27.77
CA PRO A 10 19.42 -0.08 -27.58
C PRO A 10 20.32 0.96 -26.90
N GLU A 11 20.41 2.15 -27.50
CA GLU A 11 20.96 3.33 -26.85
C GLU A 11 20.48 3.40 -25.39
N ASN A 12 21.38 3.76 -24.47
CA ASN A 12 21.09 3.99 -23.06
C ASN A 12 19.80 4.81 -22.91
N VAL A 13 18.67 4.14 -22.70
CA VAL A 13 17.38 4.80 -22.46
C VAL A 13 17.47 5.36 -21.05
N ALA A 14 17.80 6.65 -20.96
CA ALA A 14 17.79 7.35 -19.68
C ALA A 14 16.39 7.25 -19.08
N LEU A 15 16.29 6.68 -17.89
CA LEU A 15 15.00 6.57 -17.19
C LEU A 15 14.51 7.98 -16.80
N PRO A 16 13.20 8.26 -16.91
CA PRO A 16 12.60 9.48 -16.39
C PRO A 16 12.94 9.69 -14.90
N LEU A 17 13.17 10.93 -14.49
CA LEU A 17 13.53 11.27 -13.11
C LEU A 17 12.50 10.77 -12.08
N GLU A 18 11.21 10.81 -12.45
CA GLU A 18 10.12 10.32 -11.61
C GLU A 18 10.25 8.82 -11.35
N GLN A 19 10.52 8.02 -12.38
CA GLN A 19 10.77 6.59 -12.25
C GLN A 19 11.98 6.31 -11.35
N VAL A 20 13.07 7.07 -11.50
CA VAL A 20 14.26 6.96 -10.64
C VAL A 20 13.92 7.26 -9.17
N ASN A 21 13.08 8.27 -8.91
CA ASN A 21 12.66 8.62 -7.56
C ASN A 21 11.76 7.54 -6.95
N THR A 22 10.77 7.05 -7.69
CA THR A 22 9.91 5.95 -7.25
C THR A 22 10.74 4.71 -6.93
N MET A 23 11.72 4.36 -7.76
CA MET A 23 12.62 3.23 -7.49
C MET A 23 13.40 3.39 -6.18
N LYS A 24 13.87 4.60 -5.84
CA LYS A 24 14.53 4.86 -4.55
C LYS A 24 13.57 4.64 -3.38
N ASP A 25 12.33 5.08 -3.51
CA ASP A 25 11.30 4.89 -2.48
C ASP A 25 10.94 3.40 -2.31
N VAL A 26 10.88 2.63 -3.40
CA VAL A 26 10.72 1.16 -3.35
C VAL A 26 11.91 0.49 -2.66
N GLN A 27 13.14 0.87 -3.00
CA GLN A 27 14.35 0.33 -2.36
C GLN A 27 14.37 0.63 -0.87
N LEU A 28 13.94 1.83 -0.47
CA LEU A 28 13.80 2.21 0.92
C LEU A 28 12.82 1.28 1.64
N LEU A 29 11.62 1.07 1.07
CA LEU A 29 10.60 0.15 1.63
C LEU A 29 11.14 -1.27 1.80
N LEU A 30 11.80 -1.82 0.78
CA LEU A 30 12.43 -3.15 0.82
C LEU A 30 13.51 -3.25 1.92
N GLY A 31 14.25 -2.16 2.16
CA GLY A 31 15.30 -2.12 3.17
C GLY A 31 14.82 -1.97 4.62
N ILE A 32 13.69 -1.30 4.84
CA ILE A 32 13.22 -0.97 6.21
C ILE A 32 12.05 -1.82 6.69
N LEU A 33 11.12 -2.22 5.82
CA LEU A 33 9.92 -2.94 6.26
C LEU A 33 10.22 -4.29 6.92
N PRO A 34 11.12 -5.14 6.39
CA PRO A 34 11.51 -6.36 7.08
C PRO A 34 12.07 -6.11 8.48
N LYS A 35 12.83 -5.01 8.64
CA LYS A 35 13.40 -4.62 9.94
C LYS A 35 12.32 -4.13 10.91
N ILE A 36 11.35 -3.37 10.43
CA ILE A 36 10.18 -2.96 11.21
C ILE A 36 9.42 -4.19 11.71
N LEU A 37 9.12 -5.12 10.81
CA LEU A 37 8.37 -6.34 11.12
C LEU A 37 9.11 -7.24 12.11
N ALA A 38 10.43 -7.40 11.95
CA ALA A 38 11.24 -8.19 12.88
C ALA A 38 11.36 -7.57 14.28
N ASN A 39 11.18 -6.26 14.41
CA ASN A 39 11.22 -5.54 15.69
C ASN A 39 9.83 -5.30 16.29
N ALA A 40 8.76 -5.81 15.66
CA ALA A 40 7.42 -5.73 16.24
C ALA A 40 7.40 -6.54 17.54
N VAL A 41 7.01 -5.88 18.64
CA VAL A 41 6.79 -6.56 19.91
C VAL A 41 5.64 -7.55 19.71
N PRO A 42 5.80 -8.83 20.09
CA PRO A 42 4.68 -9.77 20.10
C PRO A 42 3.59 -9.20 21.00
N ASP A 43 2.47 -8.83 20.38
CA ASP A 43 1.26 -8.46 21.11
C ASP A 43 0.46 -9.76 21.30
N ASP A 44 -0.03 -9.98 22.52
CA ASP A 44 -0.92 -11.12 22.82
C ASP A 44 -2.29 -10.96 22.14
N HIS A 45 -2.57 -9.77 21.60
CA HIS A 45 -3.78 -9.45 20.84
C HIS A 45 -3.50 -9.21 19.36
N TRP A 46 -4.43 -9.65 18.51
CA TRP A 46 -4.42 -9.33 17.09
C TRP A 46 -4.50 -7.82 16.88
N SER A 47 -3.51 -7.26 16.18
CA SER A 47 -3.49 -5.85 15.77
C SER A 47 -3.72 -5.75 14.27
N ILE A 48 -4.82 -5.10 13.87
CA ILE A 48 -5.11 -4.78 12.46
C ILE A 48 -3.93 -4.06 11.80
N ARG A 49 -3.24 -3.20 12.55
CA ARG A 49 -2.06 -2.45 12.09
C ARG A 49 -0.87 -3.36 11.82
N ALA A 50 -0.55 -4.23 12.78
CA ALA A 50 0.54 -5.19 12.61
C ALA A 50 0.26 -6.12 11.43
N SER A 51 -0.97 -6.62 11.34
CA SER A 51 -1.44 -7.41 10.20
C SER A 51 -1.26 -6.65 8.88
N MET A 52 -1.58 -5.36 8.83
CA MET A 52 -1.51 -4.57 7.59
C MET A 52 -0.08 -4.43 7.09
N ARG A 53 0.84 -4.16 8.02
CA ARG A 53 2.28 -4.08 7.72
C ARG A 53 2.80 -5.41 7.19
N THR A 54 2.39 -6.52 7.80
CA THR A 54 2.79 -7.87 7.39
C THR A 54 2.24 -8.23 6.01
N THR A 55 0.94 -8.03 5.76
CA THR A 55 0.35 -8.38 4.46
C THR A 55 0.85 -7.48 3.34
N THR A 56 1.16 -6.21 3.63
CA THR A 56 1.77 -5.31 2.66
C THR A 56 3.14 -5.82 2.20
N ALA A 57 3.93 -6.41 3.11
CA ALA A 57 5.23 -6.98 2.76
C ALA A 57 5.15 -8.14 1.74
N MET A 58 3.99 -8.81 1.61
CA MET A 58 3.80 -9.92 0.65
C MET A 58 3.94 -9.47 -0.80
N TYR A 59 3.54 -8.24 -1.14
CA TYR A 59 3.52 -7.74 -2.51
C TYR A 59 4.47 -6.55 -2.76
N ILE A 60 5.22 -6.08 -1.75
CA ILE A 60 6.21 -5.01 -1.98
C ILE A 60 7.37 -5.44 -2.88
N ALA A 61 7.71 -6.73 -2.87
CA ALA A 61 8.78 -7.28 -3.70
C ALA A 61 8.55 -7.12 -5.22
N VAL A 62 7.29 -6.92 -5.64
CA VAL A 62 6.94 -6.72 -7.06
C VAL A 62 6.94 -5.25 -7.50
N LEU A 63 6.97 -4.30 -6.55
CA LEU A 63 6.93 -2.87 -6.86
C LEU A 63 8.10 -2.37 -7.72
N PRO A 64 9.34 -2.93 -7.66
CA PRO A 64 10.42 -2.49 -8.53
C PRO A 64 10.08 -2.57 -10.02
N SER A 65 9.31 -3.58 -10.44
CA SER A 65 8.93 -3.75 -11.85
C SER A 65 7.73 -2.90 -12.27
N ARG A 66 7.15 -2.11 -11.36
CA ARG A 66 5.96 -1.27 -11.58
C ARG A 66 6.23 0.22 -11.33
N ALA A 67 7.38 0.53 -10.75
CA ALA A 67 7.79 1.89 -10.45
C ALA A 67 7.87 2.73 -11.73
N GLY A 68 7.18 3.86 -11.76
CA GLY A 68 7.15 4.75 -12.93
C GLY A 68 6.05 4.44 -13.95
N GLU A 69 5.29 3.35 -13.77
CA GLU A 69 4.25 2.94 -14.74
C GLU A 69 2.88 3.53 -14.43
N ASN A 70 2.61 3.86 -13.17
CA ASN A 70 1.30 4.35 -12.73
C ASN A 70 1.43 5.45 -11.67
N VAL A 71 0.90 6.63 -12.00
CA VAL A 71 1.01 7.84 -11.16
C VAL A 71 0.37 7.65 -9.78
N ALA A 72 -0.76 6.93 -9.68
CA ALA A 72 -1.42 6.70 -8.39
C ALA A 72 -0.60 5.75 -7.51
N LEU A 73 -0.05 4.68 -8.09
CA LEU A 73 0.83 3.75 -7.40
C LEU A 73 2.12 4.44 -6.94
N ASP A 74 2.77 5.19 -7.82
CA ASP A 74 4.01 5.92 -7.50
C ASP A 74 3.81 6.92 -6.36
N ALA A 75 2.71 7.68 -6.38
CA ALA A 75 2.36 8.59 -5.30
C ALA A 75 2.11 7.85 -3.98
N ALA A 76 1.49 6.67 -4.01
CA ALA A 76 1.27 5.84 -2.83
C ALA A 76 2.57 5.23 -2.29
N ILE A 77 3.47 4.79 -3.17
CA ILE A 77 4.82 4.31 -2.83
C ILE A 77 5.59 5.41 -2.09
N GLN A 78 5.65 6.62 -2.66
CA GLN A 78 6.33 7.75 -2.03
C GLN A 78 5.73 8.08 -0.65
N CYS A 79 4.40 8.08 -0.54
CA CYS A 79 3.70 8.34 0.71
C CYS A 79 4.04 7.30 1.79
N LEU A 80 3.98 6.01 1.44
CA LEU A 80 4.31 4.94 2.37
C LEU A 80 5.80 4.94 2.75
N ALA A 81 6.69 5.17 1.78
CA ALA A 81 8.15 5.18 1.99
C ALA A 81 8.59 6.26 2.97
N GLY A 82 8.11 7.50 2.81
CA GLY A 82 8.40 8.57 3.75
C GLY A 82 7.91 8.26 5.16
N THR A 83 6.70 7.70 5.26
CA THR A 83 6.06 7.43 6.56
C THR A 83 6.72 6.26 7.27
N ALA A 84 7.02 5.18 6.56
CA ALA A 84 7.76 4.04 7.09
C ALA A 84 9.17 4.46 7.53
N ARG A 85 9.85 5.35 6.80
CA ARG A 85 11.15 5.93 7.22
C ARG A 85 11.02 6.73 8.50
N SER A 86 10.04 7.61 8.60
CA SER A 86 9.79 8.41 9.81
C SER A 86 9.51 7.51 11.01
N TYR A 87 8.64 6.49 10.83
CA TYR A 87 8.35 5.48 11.85
C TYR A 87 9.61 4.72 12.29
N TYR A 88 10.39 4.21 11.34
CA TYR A 88 11.62 3.45 11.62
C TYR A 88 12.66 4.30 12.36
N THR A 89 12.84 5.54 11.94
CA THR A 89 13.77 6.49 12.56
C THR A 89 13.34 6.80 13.99
N LYS A 90 12.05 7.09 14.22
CA LYS A 90 11.50 7.28 15.57
C LYS A 90 11.72 6.06 16.46
N ALA A 91 11.50 4.86 15.94
CA ALA A 91 11.72 3.62 16.69
C ALA A 91 13.19 3.38 17.07
N ILE A 92 14.14 3.82 16.24
CA ILE A 92 15.58 3.77 16.54
C ILE A 92 15.98 4.86 17.55
N LEU A 93 15.58 6.12 17.32
CA LEU A 93 15.95 7.25 18.17
C LEU A 93 15.41 7.11 19.60
N LEU A 94 14.21 6.55 19.76
CA LEU A 94 13.67 6.21 21.08
C LEU A 94 14.55 5.20 21.84
N ARG A 95 15.36 4.39 21.15
CA ARG A 95 16.32 3.47 21.77
C ARG A 95 17.67 4.14 22.07
N SER A 96 18.07 5.18 21.34
CA SER A 96 19.36 5.86 21.53
C SER A 96 19.29 7.10 22.44
N ASN A 97 18.11 7.51 22.92
CA ASN A 97 17.90 8.77 23.67
C ASN A 97 18.34 10.04 22.91
N GLU A 98 18.54 9.94 21.59
CA GLU A 98 18.95 11.05 20.75
C GLU A 98 17.72 11.78 20.20
N ARG A 99 17.68 13.11 20.35
CA ARG A 99 16.68 13.98 19.71
C ARG A 99 17.21 14.48 18.38
N GLU A 100 17.29 13.60 17.38
CA GLU A 100 17.41 14.08 16.00
C GLU A 100 16.08 14.66 15.50
N ALA A 101 16.17 15.56 14.53
CA ALA A 101 15.01 16.20 13.92
C ALA A 101 14.20 15.17 13.14
N LEU A 102 13.14 14.64 13.76
CA LEU A 102 12.11 13.88 13.06
C LEU A 102 11.55 14.74 11.92
N GLU A 103 11.27 14.11 10.79
CA GLU A 103 10.61 14.78 9.66
C GLU A 103 9.30 15.44 10.11
N ASP A 104 9.06 16.67 9.64
CA ASP A 104 7.83 17.39 9.94
C ASP A 104 6.63 16.56 9.46
N PRO A 105 5.69 16.17 10.37
CA PRO A 105 4.52 15.38 10.02
C PRO A 105 3.68 15.96 8.86
N ARG A 106 3.74 17.28 8.66
CA ARG A 106 3.07 17.97 7.54
C ARG A 106 3.58 17.52 6.17
N VAL A 107 4.84 17.09 6.07
CA VAL A 107 5.40 16.55 4.82
C VAL A 107 4.72 15.23 4.47
N MET A 108 4.54 14.33 5.45
CA MET A 108 3.84 13.05 5.22
C MET A 108 2.37 13.26 4.86
N LEU A 109 1.68 14.16 5.56
CA LEU A 109 0.30 14.54 5.23
C LEU A 109 0.16 15.13 3.82
N ARG A 110 1.17 15.87 3.34
CA ARG A 110 1.19 16.37 1.97
C ARG A 110 1.34 15.25 0.95
N HIS A 111 2.23 14.28 1.19
CA HIS A 111 2.34 13.10 0.33
C HIS A 111 1.07 12.27 0.33
N HIS A 112 0.43 12.12 1.50
CA HIS A 112 -0.86 11.44 1.64
C HIS A 112 -1.96 12.14 0.84
N SER A 113 -2.08 13.46 0.98
CA SER A 113 -3.06 14.26 0.23
C SER A 113 -2.83 14.15 -1.28
N ASN A 114 -1.57 14.18 -1.72
CA ASN A 114 -1.22 14.01 -3.12
C ASN A 114 -1.60 12.61 -3.64
N SER A 115 -1.27 11.56 -2.88
CA SER A 115 -1.60 10.19 -3.25
C SER A 115 -3.11 9.96 -3.33
N LEU A 116 -3.89 10.52 -2.39
CA LEU A 116 -5.35 10.50 -2.45
C LEU A 116 -5.89 11.20 -3.71
N ASN A 117 -5.30 12.33 -4.10
CA ASN A 117 -5.71 13.02 -5.32
C ASN A 117 -5.43 12.19 -6.58
N CYS A 118 -4.24 11.59 -6.69
CA CYS A 118 -3.89 10.71 -7.80
C CYS A 118 -4.79 9.46 -7.84
N LEU A 119 -5.07 8.85 -6.68
CA LEU A 119 -5.97 7.72 -6.58
C LEU A 119 -7.40 8.07 -7.03
N ARG A 120 -7.93 9.23 -6.60
CA ARG A 120 -9.25 9.68 -7.04
C ARG A 120 -9.30 9.88 -8.55
N GLN A 121 -8.26 10.45 -9.15
CA GLN A 121 -8.17 10.59 -10.61
C GLN A 121 -8.18 9.22 -11.30
N ALA A 122 -7.40 8.25 -10.80
CA ALA A 122 -7.36 6.89 -11.32
C ALA A 122 -8.72 6.18 -11.22
N ILE A 123 -9.46 6.35 -10.12
CA ILE A 123 -10.80 5.76 -9.94
C ILE A 123 -11.84 6.38 -10.89
N HIS A 124 -11.66 7.64 -11.31
CA HIS A 124 -12.55 8.29 -12.26
C HIS A 124 -12.24 7.95 -13.74
N ASP A 125 -11.08 7.35 -14.01
CA ASP A 125 -10.73 6.84 -15.34
C ASP A 125 -11.17 5.35 -15.44
N PRO A 126 -12.03 4.98 -16.42
CA PRO A 126 -12.56 3.62 -16.51
C PRO A 126 -11.52 2.50 -16.69
N VAL A 127 -10.36 2.81 -17.28
CA VAL A 127 -9.29 1.84 -17.49
C VAL A 127 -8.46 1.71 -16.22
N GLN A 128 -8.09 2.84 -15.61
CA GLN A 128 -7.29 2.84 -14.39
C GLN A 128 -8.09 2.34 -13.19
N ALA A 129 -9.40 2.56 -13.13
CA ALA A 129 -10.27 2.11 -12.04
C ALA A 129 -10.27 0.58 -11.84
N VAL A 130 -9.95 -0.18 -12.90
CA VAL A 130 -9.85 -1.64 -12.87
C VAL A 130 -8.41 -2.17 -12.99
N ALA A 131 -7.42 -1.28 -12.95
CA ALA A 131 -6.01 -1.63 -12.99
C ALA A 131 -5.54 -2.20 -11.63
N VAL A 132 -4.56 -3.12 -11.66
CA VAL A 132 -3.98 -3.69 -10.43
C VAL A 132 -3.21 -2.64 -9.65
N GLU A 133 -2.62 -1.67 -10.34
CA GLU A 133 -1.86 -0.57 -9.78
C GLU A 133 -2.73 0.33 -8.91
N THR A 134 -3.96 0.61 -9.32
CA THR A 134 -4.96 1.38 -8.53
C THR A 134 -5.38 0.63 -7.26
N LEU A 135 -5.60 -0.70 -7.37
CA LEU A 135 -5.90 -1.53 -6.21
C LEU A 135 -4.71 -1.56 -5.24
N CYS A 136 -3.49 -1.72 -5.76
CA CYS A 136 -2.27 -1.72 -4.96
C CYS A 136 -2.05 -0.36 -4.29
N ALA A 137 -2.23 0.75 -5.01
CA ALA A 137 -2.14 2.10 -4.44
C ALA A 137 -3.08 2.28 -3.24
N THR A 138 -4.32 1.78 -3.35
CA THR A 138 -5.29 1.80 -2.26
C THR A 138 -4.82 0.96 -1.06
N ALA A 139 -4.24 -0.22 -1.32
CA ALA A 139 -3.68 -1.08 -0.28
C ALA A 139 -2.46 -0.45 0.42
N LEU A 140 -1.56 0.20 -0.31
CA LEU A 140 -0.42 0.93 0.25
C LEU A 140 -0.87 2.13 1.11
N LEU A 141 -1.94 2.83 0.72
CA LEU A 141 -2.56 3.88 1.53
C LEU A 141 -3.20 3.33 2.81
N SER A 142 -3.83 2.15 2.75
CA SER A 142 -4.29 1.45 3.96
C SER A 142 -3.11 1.13 4.91
N CYS A 143 -1.96 0.74 4.35
CA CYS A 143 -0.75 0.50 5.12
C CYS A 143 -0.15 1.80 5.71
N PHE A 144 -0.21 2.92 4.99
CA PHE A 144 0.26 4.21 5.49
C PHE A 144 -0.40 4.57 6.84
N GLU A 145 -1.71 4.36 6.98
CA GLU A 145 -2.45 4.62 8.22
C GLU A 145 -1.93 3.78 9.40
N SER A 146 -1.35 2.59 9.13
CA SER A 146 -0.75 1.73 10.17
C SER A 146 0.58 2.26 10.73
N PHE A 147 1.21 3.22 10.04
CA PHE A 147 2.46 3.87 10.43
C PHE A 147 2.26 5.30 10.93
N PHE A 148 1.36 6.05 10.30
CA PHE A 148 1.19 7.48 10.56
C PHE A 148 0.28 7.77 11.76
N SER A 149 -0.75 6.95 11.96
CA SER A 149 -1.84 7.26 12.89
C SER A 149 -1.69 6.54 14.22
N ASP A 150 -1.81 7.30 15.32
CA ASP A 150 -2.17 6.77 16.64
C ASP A 150 -3.70 6.56 16.77
N GLY A 151 -4.47 6.83 15.71
CA GLY A 151 -5.93 6.95 15.68
C GLY A 151 -6.72 5.66 15.95
N THR A 152 -7.98 5.60 15.54
CA THR A 152 -8.81 4.41 15.71
C THR A 152 -8.70 3.47 14.51
N ASP A 153 -9.06 2.21 14.68
CA ASP A 153 -9.12 1.22 13.58
C ASP A 153 -10.14 1.62 12.48
N GLU A 154 -10.96 2.65 12.71
CA GLU A 154 -11.99 3.15 11.81
C GLU A 154 -11.45 3.72 10.49
N ASN A 155 -10.36 4.49 10.52
CA ASN A 155 -9.74 5.00 9.28
C ASN A 155 -9.24 3.87 8.39
N GLN A 156 -8.72 2.80 9.01
CA GLN A 156 -8.25 1.62 8.29
C GLN A 156 -9.42 0.86 7.67
N LEU A 157 -10.56 0.79 8.37
CA LEU A 157 -11.79 0.19 7.83
C LEU A 157 -12.29 0.93 6.57
N HIS A 158 -12.16 2.26 6.49
CA HIS A 158 -12.55 2.99 5.27
C HIS A 158 -11.73 2.58 4.05
N HIS A 159 -10.40 2.45 4.19
CA HIS A 159 -9.56 1.95 3.10
C HIS A 159 -9.88 0.50 2.75
N GLN A 160 -10.17 -0.35 3.75
CA GLN A 160 -10.55 -1.73 3.52
C GLN A 160 -11.88 -1.86 2.75
N ASN A 161 -12.88 -1.03 3.08
CA ASN A 161 -14.11 -0.96 2.28
C ASN A 161 -13.83 -0.51 0.85
N GLY A 162 -12.94 0.48 0.66
CA GLY A 162 -12.52 0.94 -0.67
C GLY A 162 -11.85 -0.16 -1.50
N ILE A 163 -10.97 -0.96 -0.86
CA ILE A 163 -10.31 -2.12 -1.48
C ILE A 163 -11.36 -3.17 -1.89
N GLU A 164 -12.30 -3.50 -1.00
CA GLU A 164 -13.37 -4.47 -1.27
C GLU A 164 -14.22 -4.03 -2.47
N GLU A 165 -14.60 -2.74 -2.54
CA GLU A 165 -15.36 -2.20 -3.67
C GLU A 165 -14.56 -2.18 -4.97
N LEU A 166 -13.26 -1.83 -4.93
CA LEU A 166 -12.40 -1.91 -6.11
C LEU A 166 -12.24 -3.36 -6.61
N MET A 167 -12.12 -4.33 -5.71
CA MET A 167 -12.04 -5.74 -6.08
C MET A 167 -13.33 -6.23 -6.75
N LYS A 168 -14.49 -5.84 -6.22
CA LYS A 168 -15.80 -6.13 -6.85
C LYS A 168 -15.91 -5.46 -8.22
N HIS A 169 -15.55 -4.18 -8.31
CA HIS A 169 -15.62 -3.42 -9.57
C HIS A 169 -14.70 -3.99 -10.65
N ARG A 170 -13.50 -4.42 -10.26
CA ARG A 170 -12.51 -5.06 -11.14
C ARG A 170 -12.97 -6.42 -11.68
N GLN A 171 -13.85 -7.10 -10.94
CA GLN A 171 -14.38 -8.44 -11.21
C GLN A 171 -13.33 -9.55 -11.12
N THR A 172 -13.75 -10.73 -10.67
CA THR A 172 -12.86 -11.87 -10.35
C THR A 172 -12.04 -12.37 -11.53
N HIS A 173 -12.56 -12.30 -12.76
CA HIS A 173 -11.87 -12.78 -13.97
C HIS A 173 -10.60 -11.99 -14.33
N ARG A 174 -10.36 -10.83 -13.71
CA ARG A 174 -9.18 -9.97 -13.98
C ARG A 174 -8.01 -10.22 -13.02
N PHE A 175 -8.18 -11.07 -12.01
CA PHE A 175 -7.11 -11.46 -11.09
C PHE A 175 -6.40 -12.69 -11.65
N THR A 176 -5.36 -12.47 -12.47
CA THR A 176 -4.74 -13.55 -13.27
C THR A 176 -3.23 -13.63 -13.12
N THR A 177 -2.58 -12.54 -12.71
CA THR A 177 -1.13 -12.51 -12.48
C THR A 177 -0.78 -12.93 -11.06
N SER A 178 0.47 -13.34 -10.82
CA SER A 178 0.94 -13.62 -9.46
C SER A 178 0.76 -12.41 -8.54
N PHE A 179 1.03 -11.21 -9.04
CA PHE A 179 0.83 -9.98 -8.28
C PHE A 179 -0.63 -9.75 -7.90
N ASP A 180 -1.57 -10.03 -8.80
CA ASP A 180 -3.00 -9.98 -8.47
C ASP A 180 -3.33 -10.91 -7.31
N LEU A 181 -2.79 -12.13 -7.34
CA LEU A 181 -3.03 -13.14 -6.31
C LEU A 181 -2.38 -12.77 -4.98
N ASP A 182 -1.13 -12.29 -4.98
CA ASP A 182 -0.43 -11.82 -3.78
C ASP A 182 -1.20 -10.66 -3.11
N LEU A 183 -1.76 -9.77 -3.93
CA LEU A 183 -2.56 -8.64 -3.46
C LEU A 183 -3.90 -9.12 -2.87
N VAL A 184 -4.58 -10.06 -3.52
CA VAL A 184 -5.81 -10.68 -2.99
C VAL A 184 -5.53 -11.42 -1.68
N GLU A 185 -4.47 -12.21 -1.62
CA GLU A 185 -4.06 -12.96 -0.44
C GLU A 185 -3.77 -12.02 0.73
N GLY A 186 -3.05 -10.92 0.48
CA GLY A 186 -2.78 -9.89 1.48
C GLY A 186 -4.03 -9.18 2.01
N GLN A 187 -5.16 -9.21 1.28
CA GLN A 187 -6.43 -8.61 1.70
C GLN A 187 -7.46 -9.62 2.23
N ALA A 188 -7.26 -10.93 1.98
CA ALA A 188 -8.25 -11.96 2.24
C ALA A 188 -8.74 -11.98 3.70
N GLY A 189 -7.83 -11.86 4.66
CA GLY A 189 -8.18 -11.83 6.08
C GLY A 189 -9.13 -10.69 6.47
N TYR A 190 -9.00 -9.54 5.82
CA TYR A 190 -9.86 -8.38 6.09
C TYR A 190 -11.24 -8.51 5.46
N ILE A 191 -11.31 -9.06 4.25
CA ILE A 191 -12.57 -9.33 3.54
C ILE A 191 -13.41 -10.36 4.29
N VAL A 192 -12.78 -11.45 4.76
CA VAL A 192 -13.49 -12.48 5.55
C VAL A 192 -14.04 -11.87 6.84
N ARG A 193 -13.23 -11.06 7.53
CA ARG A 193 -13.64 -10.38 8.76
C ARG A 193 -14.78 -9.37 8.51
N SER A 194 -14.70 -8.54 7.46
CA SER A 194 -15.75 -7.55 7.15
C SER A 194 -17.10 -8.23 6.92
N HIS A 195 -17.10 -9.36 6.22
CA HIS A 195 -18.30 -10.16 6.01
C HIS A 195 -18.83 -10.80 7.29
N PHE A 196 -17.96 -11.35 8.14
CA PHE A 196 -18.35 -11.92 9.42
C PHE A 196 -19.01 -10.87 10.34
N ASP A 197 -18.39 -9.69 10.45
CA ASP A 197 -18.93 -8.56 11.23
C ASP A 197 -20.30 -8.10 10.70
N SER A 198 -20.50 -8.09 9.38
CA SER A 198 -21.78 -7.77 8.74
C SER A 198 -22.88 -8.76 9.11
N ILE A 199 -22.54 -10.06 9.19
CA ILE A 199 -23.49 -11.11 9.57
C ILE A 199 -23.91 -10.96 11.03
N LEU A 200 -22.95 -10.74 11.94
CA LEU A 200 -23.23 -10.56 13.37
C LEU A 200 -24.16 -9.36 13.61
N ARG A 201 -23.86 -8.20 13.01
CA ARG A 201 -24.70 -7.00 13.13
C ARG A 201 -26.13 -7.21 12.62
N LYS A 202 -26.31 -7.99 11.55
CA LYS A 202 -27.64 -8.33 11.02
C LYS A 202 -28.39 -9.29 11.94
N GLY A 203 -27.68 -10.15 12.68
CA GLY A 203 -28.24 -11.00 13.73
C GLY A 203 -28.81 -10.17 14.89
N ASP A 204 -28.02 -9.23 15.40
CA ASP A 204 -28.43 -8.36 16.51
C ASP A 204 -29.63 -7.48 16.17
N GLN A 205 -29.67 -6.94 14.95
CA GLN A 205 -30.81 -6.12 14.49
C GLN A 205 -32.10 -6.92 14.27
N LYS A 206 -32.00 -8.24 14.01
CA LYS A 206 -33.19 -9.10 13.94
C LYS A 206 -33.73 -9.41 15.34
N ASN A 207 -32.86 -9.63 16.30
CA ASN A 207 -33.25 -9.91 17.69
C ASN A 207 -33.91 -8.69 18.36
N ASN A 208 -33.45 -7.47 18.08
CA ASN A 208 -34.03 -6.22 18.60
C ASN A 208 -35.36 -5.80 17.93
N LYS A 209 -35.88 -6.54 16.95
CA LYS A 209 -37.17 -6.26 16.29
C LYS A 209 -38.28 -7.25 16.69
N THR A 210 -37.99 -8.13 17.64
CA THR A 210 -38.91 -9.17 18.12
C THR A 210 -39.41 -8.95 19.55
N ASP A 211 -39.05 -7.82 20.16
CA ASP A 211 -39.61 -7.31 21.42
C ASP A 211 -40.55 -6.11 21.14
#